data_AF-A0A8J8IUM9-F1
#
_entry.id   AF-A0A8J8IUM9-F1
#
_cell.length_a   1.000
_cell.length_b   1.000
_cell.length_c   1.000
_cell.angle_alpha   90.00
_cell.angle_beta   90.00
_cell.angle_gamma   90.00
#
_symmetry.space_group_name_H-M   'P 1'
#
loop_
_entity.id
_entity.type
_entity.pdbx_description
1 polymer ?
#
loop_
_entity_poly.entity_id
_entity_poly.type
_entity_poly.pdbx_seq_one_letter_code
_entity_poly.pdbx_strand_id
1 'polypeptide(L)'
;MEPMIYPLTPEKALRILDVIEKYGVMSVDVDNVASILDDMLYSNAEKLQYARRIISEGNVDKAVLVVRDDTGILVIKMENVVEIRVAIKDYLRLIKDFAPSQG
;
A
#
# COMPACT_ATOMS: atom_id res chain seq x y z
N MET A 1 0.87 14.30 -15.76
CA MET A 1 1.69 14.95 -14.71
C MET A 1 2.83 14.02 -14.36
N GLU A 2 3.97 14.52 -13.91
CA GLU A 2 5.03 13.65 -13.39
C GLU A 2 4.57 12.97 -12.10
N PRO A 3 4.92 11.69 -11.87
CA PRO A 3 4.57 11.00 -10.65
C PRO A 3 5.26 11.65 -9.45
N MET A 4 4.50 12.00 -8.41
CA MET A 4 5.06 12.45 -7.13
C MET A 4 5.25 11.26 -6.21
N ILE A 5 6.42 11.16 -5.58
CA ILE A 5 6.74 10.05 -4.68
C ILE A 5 6.91 10.60 -3.27
N TYR A 6 6.12 10.06 -2.35
CA TYR A 6 6.19 10.39 -0.94
C TYR A 6 6.75 9.20 -0.16
N PRO A 7 8.02 9.21 0.26
CA PRO A 7 8.55 8.20 1.16
C PRO A 7 7.77 8.10 2.47
N LEU A 8 7.57 6.86 2.92
CA LEU A 8 6.91 6.52 4.16
C LEU A 8 7.85 5.69 5.04
N THR A 9 7.81 5.93 6.35
CA THR A 9 8.39 4.98 7.30
C THR A 9 7.53 3.70 7.33
N PRO A 10 8.12 2.53 7.64
CA PRO A 10 7.36 1.29 7.86
C PRO A 10 6.16 1.46 8.79
N GLU A 11 6.35 2.15 9.91
CA GLU A 11 5.32 2.42 10.92
C GLU A 11 4.16 3.25 10.35
N LYS A 12 4.46 4.27 9.53
CA LYS A 12 3.43 5.08 8.87
C LYS A 12 2.67 4.26 7.84
N ALA A 13 3.37 3.45 7.04
CA ALA A 13 2.74 2.60 6.02
C ALA A 13 1.76 1.60 6.64
N LEU A 14 2.14 0.97 7.75
CA LEU A 14 1.29 0.11 8.56
C LEU A 14 0.03 0.84 9.04
N ARG A 15 0.20 1.99 9.69
CA ARG A 15 -0.93 2.80 10.16
C ARG A 15 -1.87 3.22 9.02
N ILE A 16 -1.31 3.58 7.86
CA ILE A 16 -2.11 3.92 6.68
C ILE A 16 -2.92 2.69 6.25
N LEU A 17 -2.30 1.51 6.14
CA LEU A 17 -2.95 0.28 5.70
C LEU A 17 -4.13 -0.14 6.62
N ASP A 18 -4.01 0.11 7.93
CA ASP A 18 -5.09 -0.15 8.90
C ASP A 18 -6.33 0.70 8.66
N VAL A 19 -6.18 1.90 8.08
CA VAL A 19 -7.29 2.82 7.85
C VAL A 19 -7.55 3.11 6.37
N ILE A 20 -6.85 2.43 5.47
CA ILE A 20 -6.79 2.76 4.03
C ILE A 20 -8.16 2.71 3.33
N GLU A 21 -9.05 1.84 3.81
CA GLU A 21 -10.40 1.68 3.31
C GLU A 21 -11.23 2.97 3.44
N LYS A 22 -10.89 3.86 4.39
CA LYS A 22 -11.54 5.17 4.59
C LYS A 22 -11.24 6.18 3.47
N TYR A 23 -10.27 5.87 2.61
CA TYR A 23 -9.80 6.74 1.53
C TYR A 23 -10.25 6.27 0.14
N GLY A 24 -11.18 5.33 0.06
CA GLY A 24 -11.73 4.85 -1.21
C GLY A 24 -10.74 3.98 -1.98
N VAL A 25 -10.49 2.78 -1.45
CA VAL A 25 -9.66 1.75 -2.12
C VAL A 25 -10.30 1.36 -3.45
N MET A 26 -9.55 1.49 -4.54
CA MET A 26 -9.96 1.14 -5.89
C MET A 26 -9.52 -0.27 -6.26
N SER A 27 -8.26 -0.60 -5.97
CA SER A 27 -7.69 -1.92 -6.20
C SER A 27 -6.65 -2.25 -5.14
N VAL A 28 -6.48 -3.55 -4.91
CA VAL A 28 -5.43 -4.11 -4.08
C VAL A 28 -4.75 -5.20 -4.88
N ASP A 29 -3.44 -5.13 -4.96
CA ASP A 29 -2.60 -6.15 -5.57
C ASP A 29 -1.53 -6.54 -4.54
N VAL A 30 -1.38 -7.84 -4.35
CA VAL A 30 -0.33 -8.43 -3.53
C VAL A 30 0.39 -9.37 -4.47
N ASP A 31 1.67 -9.14 -4.67
CA ASP A 31 2.54 -10.00 -5.48
C ASP A 31 3.51 -10.66 -4.50
N ASN A 32 3.36 -11.97 -4.31
CA ASN A 32 4.22 -12.73 -3.41
C ASN A 32 4.95 -13.83 -4.19
N VAL A 33 6.21 -13.57 -4.55
CA VAL A 33 7.00 -14.53 -5.34
C VAL A 33 7.27 -15.85 -4.60
N ALA A 34 7.08 -15.87 -3.27
CA ALA A 34 7.23 -17.05 -2.45
C ALA A 34 5.92 -17.83 -2.23
N SER A 35 4.77 -17.32 -2.69
CA SER A 35 3.48 -17.96 -2.45
C SER A 35 2.43 -17.63 -3.52
N ILE A 36 1.84 -18.67 -4.10
CA ILE A 36 0.71 -18.58 -5.05
C ILE A 36 -0.64 -18.21 -4.39
N LEU A 37 -0.64 -17.86 -3.10
CA LEU A 37 -1.87 -17.57 -2.35
C LEU A 37 -2.56 -16.29 -2.85
N ASP A 38 -1.79 -15.33 -3.37
CA ASP A 38 -2.28 -14.09 -3.98
C ASP A 38 -3.18 -14.34 -5.20
N ASP A 39 -2.85 -15.34 -6.04
CA ASP A 39 -3.66 -15.77 -7.18
C ASP A 39 -5.05 -16.29 -6.80
N MET A 40 -5.24 -16.69 -5.53
CA MET A 40 -6.51 -17.22 -5.01
C MET A 40 -7.38 -16.15 -4.33
N LEU A 41 -6.92 -14.91 -4.18
CA LEU A 41 -7.65 -13.84 -3.52
C LEU A 41 -8.44 -13.01 -4.55
N TYR A 42 -9.76 -13.19 -4.56
CA TYR A 42 -10.61 -12.61 -5.60
C TYR A 42 -11.14 -11.22 -5.27
N SER A 43 -11.15 -10.81 -3.99
CA SER A 43 -11.66 -9.51 -3.56
C SER A 43 -10.60 -8.60 -2.96
N ASN A 44 -10.78 -7.28 -3.10
CA ASN A 44 -9.92 -6.27 -2.47
C ASN A 44 -9.87 -6.43 -0.94
N ALA A 45 -10.98 -6.83 -0.31
CA ALA A 45 -11.05 -7.02 1.14
C ALA A 45 -10.17 -8.19 1.61
N GLU A 46 -10.24 -9.34 0.92
CA GLU A 46 -9.38 -10.50 1.22
C GLU A 46 -7.91 -10.17 1.00
N LYS A 47 -7.58 -9.50 -0.11
CA LYS A 47 -6.21 -9.04 -0.39
C LYS A 47 -5.69 -8.06 0.67
N LEU A 48 -6.52 -7.14 1.15
CA LEU A 48 -6.16 -6.23 2.25
C LEU A 48 -5.93 -6.96 3.56
N GLN A 49 -6.79 -7.93 3.89
CA GLN A 49 -6.62 -8.74 5.09
C GLN A 49 -5.33 -9.56 5.03
N TYR A 50 -5.03 -10.15 3.87
CA TYR A 50 -3.79 -10.88 3.63
C TYR A 50 -2.57 -9.97 3.74
N ALA A 51 -2.59 -8.80 3.09
CA ALA A 51 -1.54 -7.78 3.17
C ALA A 51 -1.26 -7.36 4.63
N ARG A 52 -2.29 -7.05 5.42
CA ARG A 52 -2.17 -6.71 6.84
C ARG A 52 -1.48 -7.81 7.64
N ARG A 53 -1.86 -9.08 7.39
CA ARG A 53 -1.26 -10.23 8.06
C ARG A 53 0.23 -10.38 7.72
N ILE A 54 0.58 -10.36 6.44
CA ILE A 54 1.99 -10.51 6.03
C ILE A 54 2.84 -9.39 6.61
N ILE A 55 2.39 -8.13 6.51
CA ILE A 55 3.17 -6.99 7.02
C ILE A 55 3.32 -7.06 8.54
N SER A 56 2.31 -7.57 9.26
CA SER A 56 2.43 -7.80 10.70
C SER A 56 3.42 -8.91 11.07
N GLU A 57 3.66 -9.87 10.19
CA GLU A 57 4.54 -11.03 10.43
C GLU A 57 5.97 -10.80 9.90
N GLY A 58 6.15 -9.88 8.95
CA GLY A 58 7.43 -9.64 8.27
C GLY A 58 8.02 -8.25 8.47
N ASN A 59 9.08 -7.94 7.71
CA ASN A 59 9.79 -6.67 7.80
C ASN A 59 9.58 -5.83 6.52
N VAL A 60 9.26 -4.55 6.69
CA VAL A 60 9.05 -3.63 5.55
C VAL A 60 10.37 -2.97 5.17
N ASP A 61 10.89 -3.31 3.99
CA ASP A 61 12.12 -2.72 3.46
C ASP A 61 11.89 -1.30 2.95
N LYS A 62 10.75 -1.09 2.28
CA LYS A 62 10.42 0.17 1.62
C LYS A 62 8.92 0.39 1.59
N ALA A 63 8.50 1.60 1.92
CA ALA A 63 7.14 2.05 1.70
C ALA A 63 7.12 3.44 1.08
N VAL A 64 6.28 3.62 0.06
CA VAL A 64 6.09 4.91 -0.63
C VAL A 64 4.63 5.08 -1.01
N LEU A 65 4.15 6.31 -1.02
CA LEU A 65 2.92 6.68 -1.70
C LEU A 65 3.29 7.35 -3.03
N VAL A 66 2.85 6.78 -4.14
CA VAL A 66 3.06 7.34 -5.48
C VAL A 66 1.77 7.99 -5.94
N VAL A 67 1.79 9.29 -6.24
CA VAL A 67 0.64 10.00 -6.81
C VAL A 67 0.85 10.16 -8.30
N ARG A 68 -0.07 9.61 -9.10
CA ARG A 68 -0.04 9.71 -10.55
C ARG A 68 -1.46 9.64 -11.10
N ASP A 69 -1.76 10.45 -12.11
CA ASP A 69 -3.03 10.42 -12.85
C ASP A 69 -4.25 10.45 -11.90
N ASP A 70 -4.25 11.40 -10.95
CA ASP A 70 -5.26 11.60 -9.90
C ASP A 70 -5.56 10.37 -9.02
N THR A 71 -4.59 9.46 -8.92
CA THR A 71 -4.66 8.28 -8.06
C THR A 71 -3.44 8.22 -7.15
N GLY A 72 -3.64 7.87 -5.88
CA GLY A 72 -2.55 7.54 -4.97
C GLY A 72 -2.36 6.03 -4.91
N ILE A 73 -1.13 5.57 -5.10
CA ILE A 73 -0.76 4.16 -5.04
C ILE A 73 0.18 3.99 -3.85
N LEU A 74 -0.31 3.38 -2.78
CA LEU A 74 0.55 2.93 -1.69
C LEU A 74 1.31 1.70 -2.15
N VAL A 75 2.63 1.76 -2.13
CA VAL A 75 3.52 0.64 -2.47
C VAL A 75 4.31 0.27 -1.23
N ILE A 76 4.23 -0.99 -0.82
CA ILE A 76 4.98 -1.57 0.30
C ILE A 76 5.76 -2.75 -0.25
N LYS A 77 7.07 -2.80 0.00
CA LYS A 77 7.96 -3.91 -0.36
C LYS A 77 8.54 -4.55 0.90
N MET A 78 8.58 -5.87 0.92
CA MET A 78 9.09 -6.66 2.03
C MET A 78 10.03 -7.76 1.54
N GLU A 79 11.20 -7.84 2.17
CA GLU A 79 12.28 -8.81 1.95
C GLU A 79 12.61 -9.12 0.47
N ASN A 80 12.36 -8.18 -0.44
CA ASN A 80 12.37 -8.35 -1.91
C ASN A 80 11.51 -9.53 -2.45
N VAL A 81 10.59 -10.06 -1.66
CA VAL A 81 9.73 -11.20 -2.02
C VAL A 81 8.25 -10.83 -2.11
N VAL A 82 7.83 -9.81 -1.36
CA VAL A 82 6.43 -9.35 -1.36
C VAL A 82 6.36 -7.90 -1.78
N GLU A 83 5.48 -7.61 -2.73
CA GLU A 83 5.09 -6.26 -3.11
C GLU A 83 3.58 -6.09 -3.01
N ILE A 84 3.17 -5.12 -2.19
CA ILE A 84 1.76 -4.77 -1.99
C ILE A 84 1.52 -3.41 -2.63
N ARG A 85 0.51 -3.31 -3.49
CA ARG A 85 0.05 -2.08 -4.13
C ARG A 85 -1.41 -1.86 -3.79
N VAL A 86 -1.74 -0.68 -3.26
CA VAL A 86 -3.12 -0.29 -3.00
C VAL A 86 -3.40 1.03 -3.71
N ALA A 87 -4.32 1.01 -4.66
CA ALA A 87 -4.78 2.21 -5.35
C ALA A 87 -5.91 2.88 -4.55
N ILE A 88 -5.80 4.19 -4.38
CA ILE A 88 -6.61 4.99 -3.46
C ILE A 88 -7.10 6.23 -4.20
N LYS A 89 -8.41 6.46 -4.16
CA LYS A 89 -9.05 7.61 -4.78
C LYS A 89 -8.80 8.91 -4.00
N ASP A 90 -9.02 8.88 -2.69
CA ASP A 90 -8.92 10.09 -1.84
C ASP A 90 -7.50 10.31 -1.30
N TYR A 91 -6.49 10.18 -2.16
CA TYR A 91 -5.08 10.28 -1.78
C TYR A 91 -4.69 11.63 -1.20
N LEU A 92 -5.34 12.73 -1.62
CA LEU A 92 -5.11 14.07 -1.08
C LEU A 92 -5.49 14.16 0.40
N ARG A 93 -6.56 13.46 0.81
CA ARG A 93 -6.97 13.40 2.22
C ARG A 93 -5.97 12.57 3.02
N LEU A 94 -5.52 11.45 2.46
CA LEU A 94 -4.50 10.60 3.08
C LEU A 94 -3.19 11.36 3.31
N ILE A 95 -2.72 12.14 2.33
CA ILE A 95 -1.52 12.98 2.46
C ILE A 95 -1.70 14.00 3.59
N LYS A 96 -2.86 14.65 3.69
CA LYS A 96 -3.15 15.60 4.78
C LYS A 96 -3.13 14.94 6.15
N ASP A 97 -3.73 13.76 6.28
CA ASP A 97 -3.87 13.05 7.56
C ASP A 97 -2.53 12.48 8.06
N PHE A 98 -1.64 12.07 7.16
CA PHE A 98 -0.38 11.38 7.51
C PHE A 98 0.90 12.19 7.28
N ALA A 99 0.77 13.37 6.65
CA ALA A 99 1.84 14.30 6.30
C ALA A 99 3.11 13.59 5.80
N PRO A 100 3.03 12.79 4.71
CA PRO A 100 4.20 12.15 4.15
C PRO A 100 5.07 13.21 3.46
N SER A 101 6.40 13.09 3.60
CA SER A 101 7.35 14.04 3.02
C SER A 101 7.54 13.74 1.53
N GLN A 102 7.79 14.76 0.70
CA GLN A 102 8.23 14.52 -0.68
C GLN A 102 9.70 14.11 -0.68
N GLY A 103 10.03 13.08 -1.47
CA GLY A 103 11.39 12.56 -1.62
C GLY A 103 12.11 13.14 -2.84
#